data_AF-A0A7V1ZNQ9-F1
#
_entry.id   AF-A0A7V1ZNQ9-F1
#
_cell.length_a   1.000
_cell.length_b   1.000
_cell.length_c   1.000
_cell.angle_alpha   90.00
_cell.angle_beta   90.00
_cell.angle_gamma   90.00
#
_symmetry.space_group_name_H-M   'P 1'
#
loop_
_entity.id
_entity.type
_entity.pdbx_description
1 polymer ?
#
loop_
_entity_poly.entity_id
_entity_poly.type
_entity_poly.pdbx_seq_one_letter_code
_entity_poly.pdbx_strand_id
1 'polypeptide(L)' 'ARLEFCDLVEAGIVDPAKVARTALQNASSVAGLLLTTEALVAEKPKKKEDIGPGAMPPGMGEF' A
#
# COMPACT_ATOMS: atom_id res chain seq x y z
N ALA A 1 27.19 8.55 0.02
CA ALA A 1 26.88 9.42 -1.14
C ALA A 1 26.72 10.84 -0.62
N ARG A 2 27.30 11.83 -1.31
CA ARG A 2 27.12 13.25 -0.96
C ARG A 2 25.92 13.75 -1.78
N LEU A 3 24.91 14.32 -1.12
CA LEU A 3 23.71 14.83 -1.77
C LEU A 3 23.95 16.29 -2.15
N GLU A 4 24.49 16.50 -3.35
CA GLU A 4 24.70 17.82 -3.93
C GLU A 4 23.57 18.12 -4.91
N PHE A 5 23.07 19.35 -4.91
CA PHE A 5 22.05 19.77 -5.86
C PHE A 5 22.66 19.91 -7.26
N CYS A 6 21.96 19.40 -8.27
CA CYS A 6 22.34 19.54 -9.66
C CYS A 6 21.12 19.78 -10.54
N ASP A 7 21.36 20.31 -11.74
CA ASP A 7 20.37 20.30 -12.80
C ASP A 7 20.20 18.86 -13.33
N LEU A 8 18.97 18.34 -13.27
CA LEU A 8 18.68 16.95 -13.63
C LEU A 8 18.75 16.71 -15.14
N VAL A 9 18.50 17.74 -15.96
CA VAL A 9 18.55 17.64 -17.42
C VAL A 9 20.01 17.59 -17.88
N GLU A 10 20.86 18.48 -17.36
CA GLU A 10 22.31 18.47 -17.64
C GLU A 10 22.97 17.18 -17.13
N ALA A 11 22.50 16.64 -16.01
CA ALA A 11 22.95 15.35 -15.48
C ALA A 11 22.43 14.14 -16.27
N GLY A 12 21.55 14.33 -17.26
CA GLY A 12 20.96 13.26 -18.07
C GLY A 12 19.94 12.38 -17.33
N ILE A 13 19.43 12.84 -16.19
CA ILE A 13 18.45 12.14 -15.36
C ILE A 13 17.05 12.60 -15.81
N VAL A 14 16.50 11.88 -16.80
CA VAL A 14 15.21 12.23 -17.41
C VAL A 14 14.18 11.15 -17.13
N ASP A 15 13.11 11.52 -16.44
CA ASP A 15 11.96 10.64 -16.24
C ASP A 15 11.00 10.67 -17.44
N PRO A 16 10.53 9.51 -17.94
CA PRO A 16 9.53 9.48 -18.99
C PRO A 16 8.25 10.20 -18.53
N ALA A 17 7.69 11.04 -19.41
CA ALA A 17 6.47 11.81 -19.11
C ALA A 17 5.30 10.93 -18.63
N LYS A 18 5.22 9.68 -19.09
CA LYS A 18 4.24 8.70 -18.63
C LYS A 18 4.38 8.38 -17.14
N VAL A 19 5.60 8.23 -16.63
CA VAL A 19 5.86 7.88 -15.23
C VAL A 19 5.36 9.00 -14.31
N ALA A 20 5.82 10.24 -14.55
CA ALA A 20 5.41 11.39 -13.75
C ALA A 20 3.89 11.63 -13.80
N ARG A 21 3.29 11.55 -15.00
CA ARG A 21 1.85 11.77 -15.19
C ARG A 21 1.01 10.70 -14.49
N THR A 22 1.34 9.42 -14.69
CA THR A 22 0.58 8.31 -14.09
C THR A 22 0.73 8.31 -12.58
N ALA A 23 1.92 8.61 -12.04
CA ALA A 23 2.12 8.72 -10.60
C ALA A 23 1.20 9.79 -9.97
N LEU A 24 1.17 10.99 -10.56
CA LEU A 24 0.31 12.09 -10.07
C LEU A 24 -1.18 11.77 -10.21
N GLN A 25 -1.60 11.21 -11.35
CA GLN A 25 -3.00 10.86 -11.58
C GLN A 25 -3.49 9.80 -10.58
N ASN A 26 -2.70 8.75 -10.36
CA ASN A 26 -3.05 7.70 -9.41
C ASN A 26 -3.07 8.23 -7.96
N ALA A 27 -2.09 9.06 -7.59
CA ALA A 27 -2.05 9.69 -6.28
C ALA A 27 -3.29 10.57 -6.04
N SER A 28 -3.63 11.44 -6.99
CA SER A 28 -4.82 12.29 -6.92
C SER A 28 -6.12 11.48 -6.85
N SER A 29 -6.21 10.35 -7.56
CA SER A 29 -7.37 9.47 -7.50
C SER A 29 -7.58 8.88 -6.09
N VAL A 30 -6.51 8.36 -5.47
CA VAL A 30 -6.57 7.81 -4.10
C VAL A 30 -6.85 8.92 -3.09
N ALA A 31 -6.19 10.07 -3.22
CA ALA A 31 -6.42 11.22 -2.35
C ALA A 31 -7.86 11.72 -2.43
N GLY A 32 -8.45 11.76 -3.64
CA GLY A 32 -9.85 12.12 -3.85
C GLY A 32 -10.79 11.19 -3.09
N LEU A 33 -10.60 9.88 -3.21
CA LEU A 33 -11.37 8.88 -2.45
C LEU A 33 -11.24 9.09 -0.93
N LEU A 34 -10.02 9.32 -0.42
CA LEU A 34 -9.80 9.53 1.01
C LEU A 34 -10.45 10.81 1.54
N LEU A 35 -10.44 11.89 0.76
CA LEU A 35 -11.01 13.17 1.18
C LEU A 35 -12.55 13.16 1.20
N THR A 36 -13.18 12.41 0.30
CA THR A 36 -14.65 12.36 0.21
C THR A 36 -15.27 11.20 0.99
N THR A 37 -14.45 10.35 1.61
CA THR A 37 -14.92 9.24 2.45
C THR A 37 -14.91 9.66 3.91
N GLU A 38 -16.08 9.69 4.55
CA GLU A 38 -16.21 10.18 5.93
C GLU A 38 -15.70 9.21 7.00
N ALA A 39 -15.68 7.90 6.71
CA ALA A 39 -15.24 6.87 7.65
C ALA A 39 -14.57 5.67 6.96
N LEU A 40 -13.53 5.12 7.59
CA LEU A 40 -12.84 3.92 7.17
C LEU A 40 -12.98 2.85 8.25
N VAL A 41 -13.46 1.66 7.87
CA VAL A 41 -13.54 0.50 8.76
C VAL A 41 -12.42 -0.46 8.39
N ALA A 42 -11.56 -0.78 9.36
CA ALA A 42 -10.49 -1.75 9.19
C ALA A 42 -10.62 -2.84 10.26
N GLU A 43 -10.47 -4.09 9.84
CA GLU A 43 -10.39 -5.22 10.75
C GLU A 43 -9.00 -5.30 11.39
N LYS A 44 -8.94 -5.60 12.69
CA LYS A 44 -7.66 -5.88 13.35
C LYS A 44 -7.04 -7.12 12.70
N PRO A 45 -5.72 -7.13 12.45
CA PRO A 45 -5.03 -8.33 12.03
C PRO A 45 -5.35 -9.47 12.99
N LYS A 46 -5.91 -10.57 12.48
CA LYS A 46 -6.11 -11.77 13.29
C LYS A 46 -4.74 -12.22 13.77
N LYS A 47 -4.58 -12.46 15.08
CA LYS A 47 -3.43 -13.24 15.54
C LYS A 47 -3.52 -14.56 14.78
N LYS A 48 -2.45 -14.94 14.07
CA LYS A 48 -2.29 -16.34 13.70
C LYS A 48 -2.28 -17.07 15.04
N GLU A 49 -3.33 -17.81 15.33
CA GLU A 49 -3.23 -18.85 16.34
C GLU A 49 -2.08 -19.72 15.87
N ASP A 50 -1.06 -19.87 16.71
CA ASP A 50 -0.06 -20.91 16.51
C ASP A 50 -0.84 -22.21 16.55
N ILE A 51 -1.28 -22.68 15.39
CA ILE A 51 -1.78 -24.03 15.19
C ILE A 51 -0.52 -24.89 15.33
N GLY A 52 -0.12 -25.12 16.57
CA GLY A 52 0.88 -26.09 16.90
C GLY A 52 0.49 -27.43 16.28
N PRO A 53 1.46 -28.24 15.85
CA PRO A 53 1.17 -29.56 15.29
C PRO A 53 0.45 -30.39 16.36
N GLY A 54 -0.88 -30.49 16.26
CA GLY A 54 -1.73 -31.20 17.22
C GLY A 54 -3.12 -30.61 17.52
N ALA A 55 -3.46 -29.41 17.04
CA ALA A 55 -4.81 -28.86 17.28
C ALA A 55 -5.86 -29.48 16.34
N MET A 56 -6.76 -30.29 16.90
CA MET A 56 -7.97 -30.80 16.23
C MET A 56 -8.91 -29.63 15.86
N PRO A 57 -9.56 -29.64 14.69
CA PRO A 57 -10.51 -28.60 14.32
C PRO A 57 -11.76 -28.64 15.24
N PRO A 58 -12.13 -27.54 15.89
CA PRO A 58 -13.42 -27.43 16.57
C PRO A 58 -14.49 -27.16 15.51
N GLY A 59 -15.44 -28.09 15.33
CA GLY A 59 -16.52 -27.92 14.36
C GLY A 59 -17.14 -29.19 13.78
N MET A 60 -16.70 -30.39 14.18
CA MET A 60 -17.42 -31.63 13.84
C MET A 60 -18.32 -32.05 15.00
N GLY A 61 -19.37 -31.26 15.25
CA GLY A 61 -20.30 -31.54 16.34
C GLY A 61 -21.16 -30.36 16.71
N GLU A 62 -21.91 -29.81 15.75
CA GLU A 62 -23.22 -29.16 15.90
C GLU A 62 -23.64 -28.69 14.51
N PHE A 63 -24.94 -28.72 14.25
CA PHE A 63 -25.61 -28.48 12.96
C PHE A 63 -25.12 -27.22 12.21
#